data_AF-A0A522Z673-F1
#
_entry.id   AF-A0A522Z673-F1
#
_cell.length_a   1.000
_cell.length_b   1.000
_cell.length_c   1.000
_cell.angle_alpha   90.00
_cell.angle_beta   90.00
_cell.angle_gamma   90.00
#
_symmetry.space_group_name_H-M   'P 1'
#
loop_
_entity.id
_entity.type
_entity.pdbx_description
1 polymer ?
#
loop_
_entity_poly.entity_id
_entity_poly.type
_entity_poly.pdbx_seq_one_letter_code
_entity_poly.pdbx_strand_id
1 'polypeptide(L)'
;MSPESKKSNNYVVSQVNKAKQNLNNFGMINPENQVTKEDLQKLSFAGDISKLKSIKREKMLEDLSSLLNGKIRDLERQEQEEKWKETMLQELNLTLNEKIAQLEQANMQLADEKKRSDALNIQLQETLQKLRHSEEQLTLERDWLVEQVEIKSLEVIETIRQMINTEDKKPAK
;
A
#
# COMPACT_ATOMS: atom_id res chain seq x y z
N MET A 1 -53.14 -69.84 -96.38
CA MET A 1 -52.51 -68.70 -95.69
C MET A 1 -53.40 -68.41 -94.49
N SER A 2 -53.00 -68.53 -93.22
CA SER A 2 -51.76 -68.09 -92.56
C SER A 2 -51.38 -69.00 -91.38
N PRO A 3 -50.09 -69.17 -91.06
CA PRO A 3 -49.64 -69.88 -89.86
C PRO A 3 -49.31 -68.90 -88.70
N GLU A 4 -49.14 -69.49 -87.50
CA GLU A 4 -48.45 -68.97 -86.30
C GLU A 4 -49.29 -68.40 -85.15
N SER A 5 -49.77 -69.29 -84.28
CA SER A 5 -50.08 -69.03 -82.86
C SER A 5 -49.29 -69.95 -81.90
N LYS A 6 -47.97 -70.12 -82.14
CA LYS A 6 -47.10 -71.02 -81.34
C LYS A 6 -45.95 -70.33 -80.59
N LYS A 7 -46.02 -69.02 -80.29
CA LYS A 7 -44.94 -68.28 -79.58
C LYS A 7 -45.22 -67.90 -78.11
N SER A 8 -46.46 -67.98 -77.59
CA SER A 8 -46.75 -67.49 -76.23
C SER A 8 -46.54 -68.51 -75.10
N ASN A 9 -46.66 -69.82 -75.36
CA ASN A 9 -46.67 -70.81 -74.27
C ASN A 9 -45.27 -71.08 -73.67
N ASN A 10 -44.21 -71.03 -74.48
CA ASN A 10 -42.84 -71.26 -74.00
C ASN A 10 -42.29 -70.12 -73.14
N TYR A 11 -42.75 -68.89 -73.37
CA TYR A 11 -42.29 -67.72 -72.60
C TYR A 11 -42.91 -67.69 -71.20
N VAL A 12 -44.19 -68.05 -71.08
CA VAL A 12 -44.88 -68.16 -69.78
C VAL A 12 -44.31 -69.31 -68.96
N VAL A 13 -44.04 -70.47 -69.57
CA VAL A 13 -43.39 -71.61 -68.89
C VAL A 13 -41.97 -71.26 -68.45
N SER A 14 -41.21 -70.50 -69.25
CA SER A 14 -39.88 -70.01 -68.90
C SER A 14 -39.89 -69.08 -67.68
N GLN A 15 -40.85 -68.13 -67.62
CA GLN A 15 -40.96 -67.22 -66.49
C GLN A 15 -41.46 -67.91 -65.22
N VAL A 16 -42.42 -68.84 -65.33
CA VAL A 16 -42.89 -69.63 -64.19
C VAL A 16 -41.78 -70.55 -63.66
N ASN A 17 -40.94 -71.11 -64.53
CA ASN A 17 -39.79 -71.90 -64.10
C ASN A 17 -38.69 -71.04 -63.45
N LYS A 18 -38.45 -69.82 -63.93
CA LYS A 18 -37.54 -68.86 -63.25
C LYS A 18 -38.09 -68.42 -61.89
N ALA A 19 -39.40 -68.16 -61.80
CA ALA A 19 -40.06 -67.81 -60.54
C ALA A 19 -40.01 -68.98 -59.54
N LYS A 20 -40.21 -70.22 -60.00
CA LYS A 20 -40.06 -71.44 -59.18
C LYS A 20 -38.61 -71.68 -58.75
N GLN A 21 -37.62 -71.42 -59.61
CA GLN A 21 -36.20 -71.48 -59.23
C GLN A 21 -35.85 -70.41 -58.17
N ASN A 22 -36.39 -69.21 -58.28
CA ASN A 22 -36.18 -68.14 -57.30
C ASN A 22 -36.89 -68.43 -55.96
N LEU A 23 -38.07 -69.06 -55.97
CA LEU A 23 -38.76 -69.54 -54.76
C LEU A 23 -38.00 -70.70 -54.09
N ASN A 24 -37.44 -71.62 -54.87
CA ASN A 24 -36.61 -72.71 -54.35
C ASN A 24 -35.28 -72.22 -53.75
N ASN A 25 -34.82 -71.03 -54.15
CA ASN A 25 -33.63 -70.38 -53.59
C ASN A 25 -33.96 -69.39 -52.45
N PHE A 26 -35.24 -69.15 -52.13
CA PHE A 26 -35.62 -68.26 -51.05
C PHE A 26 -35.51 -68.99 -49.70
N GLY A 27 -34.46 -68.68 -48.95
CA GLY A 27 -34.11 -69.35 -47.68
C GLY A 27 -32.91 -70.31 -47.79
N MET A 28 -32.36 -70.53 -48.99
CA MET A 28 -31.03 -71.13 -49.15
C MET A 28 -29.99 -70.11 -48.73
N ILE A 29 -29.45 -70.26 -47.51
CA ILE A 29 -28.30 -69.49 -47.05
C ILE A 29 -27.11 -69.92 -47.91
N ASN A 30 -26.78 -69.14 -48.94
CA ASN A 30 -25.56 -69.35 -49.71
C ASN A 30 -24.36 -69.24 -48.75
N PRO A 31 -23.50 -70.27 -48.65
CA PRO A 31 -22.36 -70.25 -47.71
C PRO A 31 -21.37 -69.11 -47.99
N GLU A 32 -21.39 -68.54 -49.20
CA GLU A 32 -20.56 -67.40 -49.60
C GLU A 32 -21.01 -66.05 -49.01
N ASN A 33 -22.23 -65.95 -48.47
CA ASN A 33 -22.77 -64.72 -47.85
C ASN A 33 -22.86 -64.81 -46.32
N GLN A 34 -22.24 -65.82 -45.70
CA GLN A 34 -22.20 -65.94 -44.25
C GLN A 34 -21.13 -64.99 -43.70
N VAL A 35 -21.53 -64.14 -42.74
CA VAL A 35 -20.58 -63.31 -41.99
C VAL A 35 -19.55 -64.22 -41.34
N THR A 36 -18.30 -64.14 -41.80
CA THR A 36 -17.23 -64.98 -41.29
C THR A 36 -16.67 -64.40 -39.98
N LYS A 37 -15.96 -65.24 -39.22
CA LYS A 37 -15.25 -64.80 -38.00
C LYS A 37 -14.22 -63.70 -38.29
N GLU A 38 -13.62 -63.72 -39.48
CA GLU A 38 -12.70 -62.69 -39.98
C GLU A 38 -13.43 -61.38 -40.29
N ASP A 39 -14.66 -61.43 -40.81
CA ASP A 39 -15.46 -60.22 -41.05
C ASP A 39 -15.91 -59.56 -39.73
N LEU A 40 -16.19 -60.35 -38.69
CA LEU A 40 -16.42 -59.83 -37.33
C LEU A 40 -15.14 -59.25 -36.69
N GLN A 41 -13.96 -59.82 -36.97
CA GLN A 41 -12.69 -59.23 -36.54
C GLN A 41 -12.38 -57.91 -37.26
N LYS A 42 -12.73 -57.77 -38.54
CA LYS A 42 -12.62 -56.48 -39.26
C LYS A 42 -13.54 -55.40 -38.69
N LEU A 43 -14.66 -55.80 -38.07
CA LEU A 43 -15.58 -54.91 -37.32
C LEU A 43 -15.14 -54.65 -35.86
N SER A 44 -13.93 -55.06 -35.47
CA SER A 44 -13.40 -54.84 -34.11
C SER A 44 -13.08 -53.37 -33.85
N PHE A 45 -13.85 -52.74 -32.96
CA PHE A 45 -13.61 -51.36 -32.50
C PHE A 45 -12.51 -51.25 -31.44
N ALA A 46 -11.85 -52.34 -31.04
CA ALA A 46 -10.87 -52.32 -29.96
C ALA A 46 -9.69 -51.36 -30.24
N GLY A 47 -9.26 -51.27 -31.50
CA GLY A 47 -8.24 -50.34 -31.96
C GLY A 47 -8.70 -48.88 -31.88
N ASP A 48 -9.92 -48.61 -32.34
CA ASP A 48 -10.49 -47.25 -32.33
C ASP A 48 -10.80 -46.78 -30.91
N ILE A 49 -11.27 -47.65 -30.03
CA ILE A 49 -11.44 -47.38 -28.59
C ILE A 49 -10.10 -47.04 -27.94
N SER A 50 -9.02 -47.75 -28.32
CA SER A 50 -7.67 -47.48 -27.80
C SER A 50 -7.14 -46.13 -28.29
N LYS A 51 -7.33 -45.79 -29.57
CA LYS A 51 -7.00 -44.46 -30.13
C LYS A 51 -7.78 -43.35 -29.43
N LEU A 52 -9.09 -43.51 -29.26
CA LEU A 52 -9.95 -42.53 -28.60
C LEU A 52 -9.52 -42.30 -27.14
N LYS A 53 -9.16 -43.37 -26.42
CA LYS A 53 -8.58 -43.27 -25.06
C LYS A 53 -7.26 -42.51 -25.05
N SER A 54 -6.40 -42.72 -26.06
CA SER A 54 -5.14 -41.98 -26.20
C SER A 54 -5.38 -40.49 -26.43
N ILE A 55 -6.25 -40.14 -27.38
CA ILE A 55 -6.62 -38.74 -27.67
C ILE A 55 -7.19 -38.06 -26.42
N LYS A 56 -8.09 -38.75 -25.69
CA LYS A 56 -8.66 -38.20 -24.44
C LYS A 56 -7.59 -37.96 -23.38
N ARG A 57 -6.59 -38.83 -23.29
CA ARG A 57 -5.46 -38.67 -22.35
C ARG A 57 -4.57 -37.49 -22.76
N GLU A 58 -4.27 -37.36 -24.04
CA GLU A 58 -3.47 -36.25 -24.57
C GLU A 58 -4.14 -34.90 -24.31
N LYS A 59 -5.44 -34.78 -24.61
CA LYS A 59 -6.22 -33.58 -24.29
C LYS A 59 -6.20 -33.24 -22.80
N MET A 60 -6.34 -34.24 -21.94
CA MET A 60 -6.27 -34.03 -20.48
C MET A 60 -4.89 -33.53 -20.05
N LEU A 61 -3.81 -34.04 -20.65
CA LEU A 61 -2.45 -33.58 -20.36
C LEU A 61 -2.22 -32.15 -20.85
N GLU A 62 -2.79 -31.78 -22.00
CA GLU A 62 -2.75 -30.41 -22.53
C GLU A 62 -3.51 -29.42 -21.62
N ASP A 63 -4.71 -29.79 -21.16
CA ASP A 63 -5.49 -28.99 -20.21
C ASP A 63 -4.73 -28.81 -18.89
N LEU A 64 -4.12 -29.89 -18.37
CA LEU A 64 -3.30 -29.85 -17.15
C LEU A 64 -2.05 -28.98 -17.34
N SER A 65 -1.37 -29.09 -18.48
CA SER A 65 -0.20 -28.27 -18.80
C SER A 65 -0.56 -26.79 -18.86
N SER A 66 -1.69 -26.46 -19.49
CA SER A 66 -2.20 -25.09 -19.56
C SER A 66 -2.53 -24.53 -18.18
N LEU A 67 -3.17 -25.33 -17.33
CA LEU A 67 -3.48 -24.96 -15.94
C LEU A 67 -2.21 -24.75 -15.10
N LEU A 68 -1.23 -25.65 -15.22
CA LEU A 68 0.06 -25.54 -14.52
C LEU A 68 0.81 -24.29 -14.95
N ASN A 69 0.89 -24.01 -16.25
CA ASN A 69 1.53 -22.80 -16.77
C ASN A 69 0.79 -21.53 -16.33
N GLY A 70 -0.54 -21.56 -16.23
CA GLY A 70 -1.32 -20.49 -15.62
C GLY A 70 -0.91 -20.25 -14.16
N LYS A 71 -0.88 -21.32 -13.36
CA LYS A 71 -0.53 -21.24 -11.94
C LYS A 71 0.90 -20.76 -11.70
N ILE A 72 1.85 -21.20 -12.52
CA ILE A 72 3.25 -20.73 -12.47
C ILE A 72 3.31 -19.21 -12.65
N ARG A 73 2.67 -18.68 -13.71
CA ARG A 73 2.65 -17.23 -13.96
C ARG A 73 1.99 -16.42 -12.85
N ASP A 74 0.95 -16.96 -12.23
CA ASP A 74 0.31 -16.28 -11.10
C ASP A 74 1.20 -16.27 -9.85
N LEU A 75 1.91 -17.36 -9.57
CA LEU A 75 2.89 -17.43 -8.48
C LEU A 75 4.07 -16.49 -8.72
N GLU A 76 4.61 -16.45 -9.94
CA GLU A 76 5.67 -15.52 -10.33
C GLU A 76 5.23 -14.07 -10.14
N ARG A 77 4.00 -13.72 -10.53
CA ARG A 77 3.45 -12.37 -10.32
C ARG A 77 3.36 -12.03 -8.83
N GLN A 78 2.85 -12.96 -8.03
CA GLN A 78 2.72 -12.77 -6.58
C GLN A 78 4.09 -12.59 -5.92
N GLU A 79 5.10 -13.39 -6.30
CA GLU A 79 6.46 -13.27 -5.78
C GLU A 79 7.06 -11.89 -6.08
N GLN A 80 6.86 -11.36 -7.29
CA GLN A 80 7.33 -10.03 -7.64
C GLN A 80 6.63 -8.93 -6.84
N GLU A 81 5.32 -9.06 -6.61
CA GLU A 81 4.56 -8.12 -5.79
C GLU A 81 5.03 -8.14 -4.33
N GLU A 82 5.31 -9.32 -3.77
CA GLU A 82 5.84 -9.48 -2.41
C GLU A 82 7.25 -8.87 -2.27
N LYS A 83 8.14 -9.09 -3.24
CA LYS A 83 9.48 -8.46 -3.28
C LYS A 83 9.38 -6.93 -3.34
N TRP A 84 8.46 -6.40 -4.14
CA TRP A 84 8.24 -4.96 -4.20
C TRP A 84 7.73 -4.41 -2.86
N LYS A 85 6.76 -5.07 -2.24
CA LYS A 85 6.25 -4.69 -0.91
C LYS A 85 7.34 -4.71 0.15
N GLU A 86 8.19 -5.75 0.15
CA GLU A 86 9.31 -5.84 1.08
C GLU A 86 10.30 -4.69 0.90
N THR A 87 10.66 -4.36 -0.34
CA THR A 87 11.54 -3.23 -0.66
C THR A 87 10.95 -1.92 -0.17
N MET A 88 9.65 -1.68 -0.45
CA MET A 88 8.95 -0.48 -0.01
C MET A 88 8.91 -0.36 1.52
N LEU A 89 8.71 -1.47 2.23
CA LEU A 89 8.73 -1.50 3.70
C LEU A 89 10.13 -1.19 4.25
N GLN A 90 11.18 -1.68 3.61
CA GLN A 90 12.56 -1.35 3.99
C GLN A 90 12.86 0.14 3.81
N GLU A 91 12.44 0.74 2.69
CA GLU A 91 12.58 2.19 2.45
C GLU A 91 11.81 3.03 3.46
N LEU A 92 10.57 2.64 3.77
CA LEU A 92 9.76 3.32 4.80
C LEU A 92 10.43 3.25 6.17
N ASN A 93 10.93 2.07 6.56
CA ASN A 93 11.62 1.89 7.84
C ASN A 93 12.89 2.73 7.92
N LEU A 94 13.67 2.79 6.84
CA LEU A 94 14.86 3.64 6.78
C LEU A 94 14.50 5.12 6.97
N THR A 95 13.50 5.60 6.23
CA THR A 95 12.99 6.98 6.34
C THR A 95 12.47 7.28 7.74
N LEU A 96 11.74 6.34 8.36
CA LEU A 96 11.23 6.49 9.72
C LEU A 96 12.37 6.60 10.73
N ASN A 97 13.38 5.75 10.62
CA ASN A 97 14.56 5.79 11.50
C ASN A 97 15.33 7.11 11.36
N GLU A 98 15.49 7.63 10.14
CA GLU A 98 16.10 8.95 9.91
C GLU A 98 15.29 10.07 10.57
N LYS A 99 13.95 10.01 10.49
CA LYS A 99 13.07 10.99 11.15
C LYS A 99 13.12 10.90 12.67
N ILE A 100 13.21 9.70 13.23
CA ILE A 100 13.42 9.49 14.67
C ILE A 100 14.73 10.14 15.10
N ALA A 101 15.84 9.88 14.39
CA ALA A 101 17.14 10.46 14.73
C ALA A 101 17.11 12.00 14.65
N GLN A 102 16.44 12.57 13.65
CA GLN A 102 16.23 14.03 13.53
C GLN A 102 15.44 14.59 14.72
N LEU A 103 14.39 13.90 15.16
CA LEU A 103 13.58 14.31 16.31
C LEU A 103 14.36 14.22 17.62
N GLU A 104 15.16 13.17 17.81
CA GLU A 104 16.03 13.03 18.98
C GLU A 104 17.04 14.17 19.05
N GLN A 105 17.68 14.50 17.91
CA GLN A 105 18.62 15.62 17.83
C GLN A 105 17.93 16.97 18.13
N ALA A 106 16.75 17.21 17.55
CA ALA A 106 15.98 18.44 17.81
C ALA A 106 15.58 18.56 19.29
N ASN A 107 15.18 17.46 19.92
CA ASN A 107 14.85 17.42 21.34
C ASN A 107 16.05 17.74 22.23
N MET A 108 17.24 17.22 21.89
CA MET A 108 18.47 17.57 22.60
C MET A 108 18.77 19.07 22.49
N GLN A 109 18.70 19.64 21.28
CA GLN A 109 18.92 21.08 21.07
C GLN A 109 17.92 21.93 21.84
N LEU A 110 16.64 21.55 21.84
CA LEU A 110 15.60 22.25 22.60
C LEU A 110 15.86 22.19 24.11
N ALA A 111 16.33 21.05 24.62
CA ALA A 111 16.69 20.92 26.03
C ALA A 111 17.87 21.82 26.42
N ASP A 112 18.88 21.93 25.56
CA ASP A 112 20.03 22.79 25.80
C ASP A 112 19.68 24.28 25.71
N GLU A 113 18.86 24.67 24.72
CA GLU A 113 18.39 26.05 24.61
C GLU A 113 17.48 26.44 25.78
N LYS A 114 16.64 25.50 26.25
CA LYS A 114 15.84 25.71 27.47
C LYS A 114 16.74 25.97 28.68
N LYS A 115 17.76 25.14 28.92
CA LYS A 115 18.72 25.35 30.02
C LYS A 115 19.40 26.71 29.91
N ARG A 116 19.79 27.12 28.70
CA ARG A 116 20.39 28.43 28.44
C ARG A 116 19.43 29.58 28.76
N SER A 117 18.18 29.46 28.32
CA SER A 117 17.12 30.43 28.60
C SER A 117 16.85 30.55 30.10
N ASP A 118 16.76 29.42 30.81
CA ASP A 118 16.54 29.39 32.26
C ASP A 118 17.70 30.06 33.01
N ALA A 119 18.95 29.80 32.61
CA ALA A 119 20.13 30.45 33.18
C ALA A 119 20.14 31.96 32.93
N LEU A 120 19.80 32.41 31.72
CA LEU A 120 19.72 33.84 31.39
C LEU A 120 18.61 34.53 32.18
N ASN A 121 17.47 33.86 32.37
CA ASN A 121 16.36 34.38 33.16
C ASN A 121 16.75 34.57 34.63
N ILE A 122 17.49 33.63 35.22
CA ILE A 122 18.04 33.77 36.58
C ILE A 122 18.97 34.99 36.66
N GLN A 123 19.91 35.13 35.72
CA GLN A 123 20.82 36.28 35.67
C GLN A 123 20.07 37.62 35.54
N LEU A 124 19.00 37.64 34.73
CA LEU A 124 18.15 38.82 34.59
C LEU A 124 17.45 39.17 35.90
N GLN A 125 16.88 38.18 36.59
CA GLN A 125 16.24 38.38 37.89
C GLN A 125 17.21 38.93 38.94
N GLU A 126 18.43 38.37 39.02
CA GLU A 126 19.47 38.87 39.92
C GLU A 126 19.86 40.32 39.59
N THR A 127 19.99 40.64 38.30
CA THR A 127 20.34 41.99 37.85
C THR A 127 19.24 42.99 38.20
N LEU A 128 17.96 42.62 38.00
CA LEU A 128 16.82 43.44 38.38
C LEU A 128 16.74 43.67 39.89
N GLN A 129 17.03 42.65 40.71
CA GLN A 129 17.09 42.80 42.16
C GLN A 129 18.20 43.77 42.60
N LYS A 130 19.40 43.66 42.01
CA LYS A 130 20.51 44.58 42.27
C LYS A 130 20.16 46.01 41.88
N LEU A 131 19.56 46.20 40.70
CA LEU A 131 19.12 47.51 40.22
C LEU A 131 18.10 48.12 41.18
N ARG A 132 17.08 47.35 41.58
CA ARG A 132 16.06 47.80 42.54
C ARG A 132 16.69 48.21 43.87
N HIS A 133 17.63 47.42 44.39
CA HIS A 133 18.32 47.79 45.64
C HIS A 133 19.13 49.09 45.48
N SER A 134 19.80 49.27 44.34
CA SER A 134 20.51 50.51 44.03
C SER A 134 19.56 51.71 43.91
N GLU A 135 18.38 51.55 43.31
CA GLU A 135 17.36 52.59 43.23
C GLU A 135 16.82 52.97 44.61
N GLU A 136 16.58 51.98 45.48
CA GLU A 136 16.18 52.19 46.87
C GLU A 136 17.26 52.97 47.64
N GLN A 137 18.55 52.63 47.48
CA GLN A 137 19.66 53.36 48.10
C GLN A 137 19.74 54.81 47.60
N LEU A 138 19.71 55.04 46.29
CA LEU A 138 19.75 56.39 45.71
C LEU A 138 18.55 57.25 46.15
N THR A 139 17.40 56.63 46.35
CA THR A 139 16.20 57.29 46.88
C THR A 139 16.44 57.77 48.32
N LEU A 140 17.02 56.92 49.17
CA LEU A 140 17.36 57.29 50.55
C LEU A 140 18.43 58.40 50.60
N GLU A 141 19.47 58.30 49.77
CA GLU A 141 20.53 59.33 49.69
C GLU A 141 19.96 60.67 49.22
N ARG A 142 19.08 60.66 48.22
CA ARG A 142 18.37 61.85 47.75
C ARG A 142 17.54 62.47 48.88
N ASP A 143 16.74 61.67 49.58
CA ASP A 143 15.85 62.18 50.62
C ASP A 143 16.64 62.77 51.80
N TRP A 144 17.75 62.12 52.17
CA TRP A 144 18.68 62.64 53.16
C TRP A 144 19.30 63.97 52.72
N LEU A 145 19.75 64.09 51.46
CA LEU A 145 20.32 65.34 50.93
C LEU A 145 19.28 66.47 50.91
N VAL A 146 18.03 66.18 50.57
CA VAL A 146 16.93 67.16 50.61
C VAL A 146 16.74 67.69 52.03
N GLU A 147 16.66 66.80 53.02
CA GLU A 147 16.54 67.19 54.43
C GLU A 147 17.73 68.05 54.90
N GLN A 148 18.95 67.66 54.53
CA GLN A 148 20.15 68.46 54.84
C GLN A 148 20.10 69.86 54.22
N VAL A 149 19.66 69.97 52.97
CA VAL A 149 19.51 71.26 52.28
C VAL A 149 18.44 72.12 52.96
N GLU A 150 17.31 71.54 53.37
CA GLU A 150 16.27 72.26 54.11
C GLU A 150 16.78 72.81 55.45
N ILE A 151 17.47 71.97 56.24
CA ILE A 151 18.09 72.38 57.51
C ILE A 151 19.09 73.52 57.28
N LYS A 152 20.01 73.37 56.33
CA LYS A 152 21.01 74.41 56.02
C LYS A 152 20.38 75.70 55.51
N SER A 153 19.31 75.60 54.73
CA SER A 153 18.58 76.77 54.25
C SER A 153 17.93 77.54 55.41
N LEU A 154 17.36 76.83 56.40
CA LEU A 154 16.80 77.46 57.61
C LEU A 154 17.89 78.11 58.47
N GLU A 155 19.05 77.46 58.66
CA GLU A 155 20.19 78.05 59.38
C GLU A 155 20.66 79.36 58.73
N VAL A 156 20.75 79.40 57.40
CA VAL A 156 21.12 80.61 56.65
C VAL A 156 20.10 81.72 56.84
N ILE A 157 18.80 81.41 56.72
CA ILE A 157 17.72 82.39 56.94
C ILE A 157 17.77 82.96 58.35
N GLU A 158 17.97 82.11 59.36
CA GLU A 158 18.05 82.54 60.75
C GLU A 158 19.28 83.44 60.99
N THR A 159 20.43 83.08 60.41
CA THR A 159 21.64 83.92 60.45
C THR A 159 21.39 85.29 59.81
N ILE A 160 20.73 85.34 58.64
CA ILE A 160 20.35 86.60 57.98
C ILE A 160 19.44 87.44 58.89
N ARG A 161 18.44 86.83 59.55
CA ARG A 161 17.55 87.53 60.49
C ARG A 161 18.33 88.13 61.67
N GLN A 162 19.29 87.40 62.22
CA GLN A 162 20.14 87.89 63.31
C GLN A 162 21.03 89.05 62.85
N MET A 163 21.58 88.98 61.63
CA MET A 163 22.35 90.08 61.04
C MET A 163 21.49 91.35 60.86
N ILE A 164 20.28 91.24 60.31
CA ILE A 164 19.35 92.37 60.17
C ILE A 164 19.04 92.99 61.55
N ASN A 165 18.66 92.17 62.53
CA ASN A 165 18.32 92.63 63.87
C ASN A 165 19.51 93.28 64.63
N THR A 166 20.74 92.93 64.27
CA THR A 166 21.95 93.54 64.86
C THR A 166 22.37 94.81 64.13
N GLU A 167 22.10 94.93 62.83
CA GLU A 167 22.25 96.18 62.07
C GLU A 167 21.27 97.26 62.52
N ASP A 168 19.99 96.92 62.72
CA ASP A 168 18.96 97.85 63.20
C ASP A 168 19.21 98.36 64.63
N LYS A 169 20.03 97.66 65.42
CA LYS A 169 20.40 98.02 66.80
C LYS A 169 21.72 98.80 66.91
N LYS A 170 22.42 99.09 65.82
CA LYS A 170 23.57 100.01 65.85
C LYS A 170 23.04 101.45 65.97
N PRO A 171 23.40 102.20 67.02
CA PRO A 171 23.00 103.61 67.11
C PRO A 171 23.65 104.38 65.95
N ALA A 172 22.84 105.17 65.24
CA ALA A 172 23.35 106.19 64.32
C ALA A 172 24.31 107.09 65.12
N LYS A 173 25.56 107.15 64.67
CA LYS A 173 26.54 108.12 65.18
C LYS A 173 26.12 109.54 64.82
#